data_AF-A0A429SJ21-F1
#
_entry.id   AF-A0A429SJ21-F1
#
_cell.length_a   1.000
_cell.length_b   1.000
_cell.length_c   1.000
_cell.angle_alpha   90.00
_cell.angle_beta   90.00
_cell.angle_gamma   90.00
#
_symmetry.space_group_name_H-M   'P 1'
#
loop_
_entity.id
_entity.type
_entity.pdbx_description
1 polymer ?
#
loop_
_entity_poly.entity_id
_entity_poly.type
_entity_poly.pdbx_seq_one_letter_code
_entity_poly.pdbx_strand_id
1 'polypeptide(L)'
;MTDECPRPPWKMDWAVEALQEFESMPEDGKQLVLAARAELITVLDPYYRGIDADSSLPHWITVRPLASTNPGGPHIADLAGGRGWLVFTFIRRHADPQITVTDAFWA
;
A
#
# COMPACT_ATOMS: atom_id res chain seq x y z
N MET A 1 14.84 -26.53 2.88
CA MET A 1 15.03 -25.07 2.83
C MET A 1 13.68 -24.46 3.14
N THR A 2 13.46 -24.09 4.40
CA THR A 2 12.29 -23.31 4.81
C THR A 2 12.40 -21.97 4.13
N ASP A 3 11.51 -21.71 3.17
CA ASP A 3 11.25 -20.36 2.67
C ASP A 3 10.62 -19.62 3.85
N GLU A 4 11.46 -19.04 4.69
CA GLU A 4 11.05 -18.23 5.83
C GLU A 4 10.42 -16.98 5.22
N CYS A 5 9.11 -17.06 4.94
CA CYS A 5 8.36 -15.94 4.40
C CYS A 5 8.67 -14.74 5.29
N PRO A 6 9.27 -13.66 4.75
CA PRO A 6 9.72 -12.55 5.55
C PRO A 6 8.52 -12.04 6.36
N ARG A 7 8.71 -11.80 7.66
CA ARG A 7 7.61 -11.44 8.55
C ARG A 7 7.54 -9.92 8.67
N PRO A 8 6.34 -9.33 8.71
CA PRO A 8 6.17 -7.88 8.87
C PRO A 8 6.92 -7.36 10.12
N PRO A 9 7.35 -6.09 10.12
CA PRO A 9 6.86 -5.02 9.25
C PRO A 9 7.64 -4.83 7.93
N TRP A 10 6.92 -4.61 6.85
CA TRP A 10 7.47 -4.27 5.53
C TRP A 10 8.04 -2.85 5.52
N LYS A 11 9.08 -2.60 4.71
CA LYS A 11 9.54 -1.22 4.47
C LYS A 11 8.64 -0.53 3.45
N MET A 12 8.33 0.73 3.72
CA MET A 12 7.54 1.56 2.81
C MET A 12 8.34 2.81 2.45
N ASP A 13 8.66 2.92 1.17
CA ASP A 13 9.35 4.05 0.57
C ASP A 13 8.37 4.86 -0.28
N TRP A 14 8.74 6.11 -0.52
CA TRP A 14 7.94 7.07 -1.28
C TRP A 14 8.72 7.53 -2.49
N ALA A 15 8.06 7.58 -3.63
CA ALA A 15 8.52 8.38 -4.76
C ALA A 15 8.54 9.85 -4.35
N VAL A 16 9.48 10.62 -4.92
CA VAL A 16 9.64 12.04 -4.61
C VAL A 16 8.35 12.82 -4.89
N GLU A 17 7.67 12.51 -6.00
CA GLU A 17 6.40 13.12 -6.39
C GLU A 17 5.28 12.78 -5.40
N ALA A 18 5.15 11.50 -5.03
CA ALA A 18 4.15 11.06 -4.05
C ALA A 18 4.38 11.66 -2.65
N LEU A 19 5.65 11.81 -2.25
CA LEU A 19 5.99 12.45 -0.97
C LEU A 19 5.59 13.92 -0.98
N GLN A 20 5.86 14.63 -2.08
CA GLN A 20 5.49 16.04 -2.22
C GLN A 20 3.97 16.24 -2.16
N GLU A 21 3.20 15.39 -2.85
CA GLU A 21 1.74 15.42 -2.77
C GLU A 21 1.27 15.11 -1.34
N PHE A 22 1.80 14.06 -0.71
CA PHE A 22 1.50 13.73 0.68
C PHE A 22 1.80 14.89 1.64
N GLU A 23 2.92 15.59 1.46
CA GLU A 23 3.27 16.77 2.27
C GLU A 23 2.36 17.97 2.02
N SER A 24 1.79 18.10 0.83
CA SER A 24 0.83 19.15 0.46
C SER A 24 -0.60 18.88 0.97
N MET A 25 -0.94 17.62 1.28
CA MET A 25 -2.29 17.22 1.72
C MET A 25 -2.73 17.85 3.06
N PRO A 26 -4.06 18.00 3.27
CA PRO A 26 -4.61 18.37 4.57
C PRO A 26 -4.31 17.30 5.63
N GLU A 27 -4.34 17.68 6.91
CA GLU A 27 -4.00 16.80 8.03
C GLU A 27 -4.88 15.54 8.08
N ASP A 28 -6.18 15.65 7.77
CA ASP A 28 -7.09 14.51 7.69
C ASP A 28 -6.62 13.45 6.67
N GLY A 29 -6.20 13.91 5.48
CA GLY A 29 -5.69 13.03 4.43
C GLY A 29 -4.36 12.39 4.82
N LYS A 30 -3.45 13.17 5.41
CA LYS A 30 -2.17 12.66 5.92
C LYS A 30 -2.38 11.58 6.98
N GLN A 31 -3.29 11.80 7.92
CA GLN A 31 -3.58 10.81 8.95
C GLN A 31 -4.15 9.51 8.35
N LEU A 32 -5.05 9.61 7.39
CA LEU A 32 -5.61 8.43 6.73
C LEU A 32 -4.57 7.67 5.92
N VAL A 33 -3.69 8.37 5.21
CA VAL A 33 -2.61 7.75 4.44
C VAL A 33 -1.57 7.11 5.37
N LEU A 34 -1.26 7.72 6.51
CA LEU A 34 -0.40 7.12 7.53
C LEU A 34 -1.04 5.89 8.18
N ALA A 35 -2.35 5.93 8.43
CA ALA A 35 -3.11 4.77 8.90
C ALA A 35 -3.07 3.66 7.85
N ALA A 36 -3.31 3.98 6.57
CA ALA A 36 -3.25 3.02 5.48
C ALA A 36 -1.87 2.37 5.42
N ARG A 37 -0.80 3.17 5.53
CA ARG A 37 0.57 2.67 5.64
C ARG A 37 0.75 1.70 6.81
N ALA A 38 0.21 1.99 7.99
CA ALA A 38 0.33 1.11 9.17
C ALA A 38 -0.32 -0.27 8.92
N GLU A 39 -1.46 -0.31 8.24
CA GLU A 39 -2.11 -1.56 7.84
C GLU A 39 -1.29 -2.27 6.75
N LEU A 40 -0.86 -1.55 5.71
CA LEU A 40 -0.13 -2.11 4.57
C LEU A 40 1.22 -2.72 4.98
N ILE A 41 1.94 -2.14 5.95
CA ILE A 41 3.22 -2.70 6.42
C ILE A 41 3.04 -3.92 7.34
N THR A 42 1.84 -4.14 7.89
CA THR A 42 1.56 -5.24 8.83
C THR A 42 0.82 -6.41 8.17
N VAL A 43 0.36 -6.26 6.93
CA VAL A 43 -0.32 -7.33 6.19
C VAL A 43 0.55 -8.59 6.10
N LEU A 44 -0.05 -9.76 6.32
CA LEU A 44 0.66 -11.03 6.34
C LEU A 44 1.11 -11.46 4.94
N ASP A 45 0.30 -11.17 3.93
CA ASP A 45 0.61 -11.44 2.53
C ASP A 45 0.32 -10.19 1.67
N PRO A 46 1.32 -9.34 1.44
CA PRO A 46 1.19 -8.19 0.55
C PRO A 46 1.13 -8.62 -0.93
N TYR A 47 1.31 -9.91 -1.21
CA TYR A 47 1.23 -10.48 -2.53
C TYR A 47 -0.24 -10.73 -2.95
N TYR A 48 -0.44 -10.71 -4.27
CA TYR A 48 -1.62 -11.11 -5.03
C TYR A 48 -2.74 -11.88 -4.28
N ARG A 49 -3.99 -11.38 -4.37
CA ARG A 49 -5.24 -11.93 -3.77
C ARG A 49 -5.30 -12.04 -2.25
N GLY A 50 -4.19 -11.89 -1.53
CA GLY A 50 -4.17 -11.73 -0.08
C GLY A 50 -4.87 -10.43 0.27
N ILE A 51 -4.26 -9.28 -0.06
CA ILE A 51 -4.71 -7.95 0.37
C ILE A 51 -6.08 -7.50 -0.15
N ASP A 52 -6.45 -7.83 -1.39
CA ASP A 52 -7.76 -7.51 -1.98
C ASP A 52 -8.90 -8.29 -1.31
N ALA A 53 -8.59 -9.49 -0.78
CA ALA A 53 -9.52 -10.33 -0.02
C ALA A 53 -9.18 -10.36 1.48
N ASP A 54 -8.29 -9.50 1.96
CA ASP A 54 -7.79 -9.56 3.33
C ASP A 54 -8.80 -8.90 4.25
N SER A 55 -9.54 -9.74 4.97
CA SER A 55 -10.51 -9.31 5.97
C SER A 55 -9.89 -8.59 7.17
N SER A 56 -8.55 -8.58 7.32
CA SER A 56 -7.87 -7.80 8.35
C SER A 56 -7.78 -6.32 8.01
N LEU A 57 -7.93 -5.95 6.73
CA LEU A 57 -7.98 -4.56 6.35
C LEU A 57 -9.28 -3.91 6.82
N PRO A 58 -9.20 -2.72 7.43
CA PRO A 58 -10.40 -2.04 7.86
C PRO A 58 -11.25 -1.59 6.66
N HIS A 59 -12.57 -1.60 6.84
CA HIS A 59 -13.56 -1.28 5.81
C HIS A 59 -13.41 0.11 5.13
N TRP A 60 -12.59 1.00 5.67
CA TRP A 60 -12.31 2.32 5.09
C TRP A 60 -11.15 2.32 4.09
N ILE A 61 -10.39 1.22 3.97
CA ILE A 61 -9.36 1.02 2.94
C ILE A 61 -9.78 -0.14 2.02
N THR A 62 -9.73 0.09 0.72
CA THR A 62 -9.97 -0.95 -0.29
C THR A 62 -8.78 -1.01 -1.23
N VAL A 63 -8.07 -2.15 -1.25
CA VAL A 63 -6.90 -2.34 -2.10
C VAL A 63 -7.29 -3.16 -3.31
N ARG A 64 -6.93 -2.68 -4.51
CA ARG A 64 -7.18 -3.39 -5.77
C ARG A 64 -5.99 -3.26 -6.72
N PRO A 65 -5.73 -4.25 -7.58
CA PRO A 65 -4.71 -4.12 -8.62
C PRO A 65 -5.12 -3.08 -9.67
N LEU A 66 -4.20 -2.19 -10.07
CA LEU A 66 -4.47 -1.20 -11.13
C LEU A 66 -4.56 -1.87 -12.52
N ALA A 67 -3.77 -2.94 -12.73
CA ALA A 67 -3.81 -3.77 -13.92
C ALA A 67 -3.94 -5.25 -13.52
N SER A 68 -5.08 -5.86 -13.84
CA SER A 68 -5.45 -7.23 -13.43
C SER A 68 -4.52 -8.35 -13.92
N THR A 69 -3.60 -8.07 -14.84
CA THR A 69 -2.76 -9.07 -15.53
C THR A 69 -1.31 -9.16 -15.02
N ASN A 70 -0.85 -8.24 -14.16
CA ASN A 70 0.51 -8.30 -13.61
C ASN A 70 0.49 -8.37 -12.07
N PRO A 71 0.80 -9.53 -11.46
CA PRO A 71 0.75 -9.71 -10.00
C PRO A 71 1.81 -8.90 -9.22
N GLY A 72 2.85 -8.41 -9.89
CA GLY A 72 3.82 -7.47 -9.32
C GLY A 72 3.58 -6.01 -9.74
N GLY A 73 2.43 -5.72 -10.34
CA GLY A 73 2.10 -4.40 -10.87
C GLY A 73 1.72 -3.38 -9.80
N PRO A 74 1.44 -2.13 -10.21
CA PRO A 74 0.90 -1.12 -9.33
C PRO A 74 -0.48 -1.54 -8.78
N HIS A 75 -0.63 -1.33 -7.48
CA HIS A 75 -1.86 -1.51 -6.71
C HIS A 75 -2.35 -0.13 -6.28
N ILE A 76 -3.65 0.03 -6.18
CA ILE A 76 -4.28 1.24 -5.68
C ILE A 76 -5.06 0.91 -4.40
N ALA A 77 -4.77 1.63 -3.33
CA ALA A 77 -5.53 1.62 -2.10
C ALA A 77 -6.43 2.85 -2.07
N ASP A 78 -7.74 2.63 -2.17
CA ASP A 78 -8.78 3.63 -2.05
C ASP A 78 -9.09 3.87 -0.57
N LEU A 79 -9.17 5.13 -0.17
CA LEU A 79 -9.29 5.59 1.21
C LEU A 79 -10.60 6.33 1.43
N ALA A 80 -11.24 6.04 2.57
CA ALA A 80 -12.49 6.66 3.02
C ALA A 80 -13.60 6.65 1.95
N GLY A 81 -13.67 5.55 1.17
CA GLY A 81 -14.71 5.35 0.16
C GLY A 81 -14.60 6.31 -1.03
N GLY A 82 -13.37 6.60 -1.48
CA GLY A 82 -13.08 7.40 -2.67
C GLY A 82 -12.69 8.86 -2.39
N ARG A 83 -12.43 9.25 -1.14
CA ARG A 83 -11.94 10.61 -0.82
C ARG A 83 -10.47 10.79 -1.16
N GLY A 84 -9.71 9.71 -1.13
CA GLY A 84 -8.32 9.71 -1.51
C GLY A 84 -7.89 8.33 -1.96
N TRP A 85 -6.74 8.26 -2.59
CA TRP A 85 -6.16 7.00 -3.00
C TRP A 85 -4.65 7.10 -2.98
N LEU A 86 -4.00 5.94 -2.84
CA LEU A 86 -2.56 5.83 -2.96
C LEU A 86 -2.23 4.68 -3.92
N VAL A 87 -1.32 4.94 -4.85
CA VAL A 87 -0.80 3.92 -5.76
C VAL A 87 0.56 3.50 -5.24
N PHE A 88 0.72 2.20 -5.08
CA PHE A 88 1.96 1.60 -4.63
C PHE A 88 2.32 0.39 -5.47
N THR A 89 3.61 0.13 -5.57
CA THR A 89 4.16 -1.07 -6.20
C THR A 89 4.86 -1.89 -5.14
N PHE A 90 4.72 -3.20 -5.23
CA PHE A 90 5.39 -4.10 -4.33
C PHE A 90 6.64 -4.67 -5.01
N ILE A 91 7.81 -4.45 -4.43
CA ILE A 91 9.09 -4.94 -4.93
C ILE A 91 9.48 -6.17 -4.10
N ARG A 92 9.34 -7.35 -4.70
CA ARG A 92 9.79 -8.62 -4.12
C ARG A 92 11.32 -8.70 -4.14
N ARG A 93 11.98 -8.35 -3.02
CA ARG A 93 13.39 -8.69 -2.79
C ARG A 93 13.43 -9.88 -1.82
N HIS A 94 14.21 -10.90 -2.17
CA HIS A 94 14.36 -12.15 -1.41
C HIS A 94 14.85 -11.95 0.05
N ALA A 95 15.29 -10.75 0.43
CA ALA A 95 15.76 -10.44 1.78
C ALA A 95 14.99 -9.31 2.49
N ASP A 96 14.27 -8.44 1.75
CA ASP A 96 13.62 -7.24 2.30
C ASP A 96 12.53 -6.75 1.31
N PRO A 97 11.35 -7.38 1.32
CA PRO A 97 10.21 -6.87 0.57
C PRO A 97 9.89 -5.42 0.91
N GLN A 98 9.67 -4.64 -0.14
CA GLN A 98 9.54 -3.19 -0.08
C GLN A 98 8.27 -2.75 -0.81
N ILE A 99 7.49 -1.87 -0.16
CA ILE A 99 6.34 -1.20 -0.72
C ILE A 99 6.80 0.19 -1.17
N THR A 100 6.68 0.52 -2.45
CA THR A 100 7.02 1.85 -2.95
C THR A 100 5.74 2.57 -3.36
N VAL A 101 5.39 3.64 -2.65
CA VAL A 101 4.30 4.54 -3.05
C VAL A 101 4.78 5.34 -4.23
N THR A 102 4.12 5.18 -5.37
CA THR A 102 4.44 5.92 -6.59
C THR A 102 3.61 7.19 -6.71
N ASP A 103 2.39 7.17 -6.18
CA ASP A 103 1.46 8.28 -6.30
C ASP A 103 0.50 8.31 -5.10
N ALA A 104 0.05 9.49 -4.71
CA ALA A 104 -0.86 9.69 -3.61
C ALA A 104 -1.76 10.90 -3.88
N PHE A 105 -3.05 10.75 -3.64
CA PHE A 105 -4.04 11.79 -3.90
C PHE A 105 -5.07 11.89 -2.78
N TRP A 106 -5.53 13.11 -2.53
CA TRP A 106 -6.57 13.41 -1.55
C TRP A 106 -7.41 14.61 -2.00
N ALA A 107 -8.75 14.48 -1.96
CA ALA A 107 -9.71 15.51 -2.35
C ALA A 107 -10.37 16.23 -1.16
#